data_AF-A0A2T4CWE4-F1
#
_entry.id   AF-A0A2T4CWE4-F1
#
_cell.length_a   1.000
_cell.length_b   1.000
_cell.length_c   1.000
_cell.angle_alpha   90.00
_cell.angle_beta   90.00
_cell.angle_gamma   90.00
#
_symmetry.space_group_name_H-M   'P 1'
#
loop_
_entity.id
_entity.type
_entity.pdbx_description
1 polymer ?
#
loop_
_entity_poly.entity_id
_entity_poly.type
_entity_poly.pdbx_seq_one_letter_code
_entity_poly.pdbx_strand_id
1 'polypeptide(L)' 'MIFFDENAETATDQLNEMLHYITDYSDADDTLEQLEEVVRRTLFEWIENPELLALDSEEMQVYIMDQLADVRQQDVEEDD' A
#
# COMPACT_ATOMS: atom_id res chain seq x y z
N MET A 1 15.90 -15.28 -4.87
CA MET A 1 15.13 -14.51 -3.89
C MET A 1 14.18 -15.49 -3.21
N ILE A 2 14.55 -15.97 -2.03
CA ILE A 2 13.76 -16.89 -1.18
C ILE A 2 13.23 -16.04 -0.03
N PHE A 3 12.45 -15.01 -0.36
CA PHE A 3 12.00 -14.01 0.63
C PHE A 3 10.73 -14.49 1.35
N PHE A 4 9.91 -15.27 0.65
CA PHE A 4 8.60 -15.69 1.14
C PHE A 4 8.57 -17.07 1.80
N ASP A 5 9.59 -17.94 1.74
CA ASP A 5 9.35 -19.35 2.12
C ASP A 5 8.99 -19.58 3.60
N GLU A 6 9.58 -18.84 4.55
CA GLU A 6 9.25 -18.98 5.98
C GLU A 6 8.16 -18.02 6.46
N ASN A 7 7.90 -16.93 5.73
CA ASN A 7 6.95 -15.88 6.11
C ASN A 7 5.80 -15.70 5.10
N ALA A 8 5.63 -16.60 4.12
CA ALA A 8 4.69 -16.45 3.00
C ALA A 8 3.25 -16.21 3.46
N GLU A 9 2.81 -16.90 4.50
CA GLU A 9 1.46 -16.81 5.03
C GLU A 9 1.21 -15.42 5.64
N THR A 10 2.03 -15.03 6.63
CA THR A 10 2.00 -13.69 7.24
C THR A 10 2.08 -12.58 6.20
N ALA A 11 2.97 -12.77 5.24
CA ALA A 11 3.18 -11.84 4.16
C ALA A 11 1.88 -11.68 3.33
N THR A 12 1.29 -12.80 2.91
CA THR A 12 0.05 -12.79 2.14
C THR A 12 -1.10 -12.15 2.93
N ASP A 13 -1.20 -12.45 4.23
CA ASP A 13 -2.24 -11.89 5.10
C ASP A 13 -2.10 -10.36 5.22
N GLN A 14 -0.89 -9.86 5.47
CA GLN A 14 -0.65 -8.42 5.58
C GLN A 14 -0.85 -7.69 4.26
N LEU A 15 -0.43 -8.28 3.13
CA LEU A 15 -0.77 -7.73 1.82
C LEU A 15 -2.28 -7.64 1.63
N ASN A 16 -3.00 -8.70 1.96
CA ASN A 16 -4.45 -8.69 1.82
C ASN A 16 -5.10 -7.62 2.70
N GLU A 17 -4.61 -7.45 3.93
CA GLU A 17 -5.07 -6.39 4.84
C GLU A 17 -4.78 -4.99 4.30
N MET A 18 -3.58 -4.73 3.79
CA MET A 18 -3.23 -3.47 3.15
C MET A 18 -4.10 -3.19 1.91
N LEU A 19 -4.41 -4.19 1.09
CA LEU A 19 -5.34 -4.04 -0.04
C LEU A 19 -6.76 -3.68 0.42
N HIS A 20 -7.22 -4.23 1.55
CA HIS A 20 -8.47 -3.82 2.16
C HIS A 20 -8.42 -2.36 2.62
N TYR A 21 -7.34 -1.92 3.27
CA TYR A 21 -7.17 -0.51 3.66
C TYR A 21 -7.19 0.44 2.46
N ILE A 22 -6.56 0.08 1.33
CA ILE A 22 -6.62 0.92 0.11
C ILE A 22 -8.06 1.13 -0.32
N THR A 23 -8.88 0.09 -0.26
CA THR A 23 -10.30 0.17 -0.62
C THR A 23 -11.09 0.97 0.42
N ASP A 24 -10.87 0.71 1.71
CA ASP A 24 -11.63 1.32 2.81
C ASP A 24 -11.35 2.82 2.97
N TYR A 25 -10.15 3.29 2.60
CA TYR A 25 -9.74 4.70 2.65
C TYR A 25 -9.71 5.38 1.27
N SER A 26 -10.20 4.71 0.23
CA SER A 26 -10.45 5.35 -1.06
C SER A 26 -11.55 6.41 -0.93
N ASP A 27 -11.39 7.49 -1.67
CA ASP A 27 -12.38 8.56 -1.80
C ASP A 27 -13.13 8.43 -3.14
N ALA A 28 -14.32 9.03 -3.23
CA ALA A 28 -15.14 8.99 -4.44
C ALA A 28 -14.48 9.68 -5.65
N ASP A 29 -13.54 10.59 -5.39
CA ASP A 29 -12.77 11.31 -6.40
C ASP A 29 -11.49 10.56 -6.81
N ASP A 30 -11.12 9.47 -6.11
CA ASP A 30 -9.95 8.68 -6.50
C ASP A 30 -10.21 7.97 -7.83
N THR A 31 -9.26 8.11 -8.75
CA THR A 31 -9.29 7.42 -10.02
C THR A 31 -8.79 5.99 -9.89
N LEU A 32 -9.18 5.12 -10.83
CA LEU A 32 -8.65 3.76 -10.88
C LEU A 32 -7.12 3.76 -11.02
N GLU A 33 -6.55 4.69 -11.78
CA GLU A 33 -5.10 4.79 -12.01
C GLU A 33 -4.35 5.14 -10.72
N GLN A 34 -4.90 6.04 -9.90
CA GLN A 34 -4.36 6.37 -8.59
C GLN A 34 -4.37 5.15 -7.65
N LEU A 35 -5.50 4.44 -7.55
CA LEU A 35 -5.59 3.26 -6.70
C LEU A 35 -4.65 2.14 -7.17
N GLU A 36 -4.51 1.94 -8.48
CA GLU A 36 -3.54 1.00 -9.05
C GLU A 36 -2.09 1.39 -8.73
N GLU A 37 -1.76 2.68 -8.71
CA GLU A 37 -0.44 3.17 -8.32
C GLU A 37 -0.16 2.94 -6.83
N VAL A 38 -1.13 3.17 -5.94
CA VAL A 38 -0.98 2.86 -4.51
C VAL A 38 -0.73 1.37 -4.29
N VAL A 39 -1.48 0.50 -4.97
CA VAL A 39 -1.27 -0.96 -4.91
C VAL A 39 0.14 -1.31 -5.41
N ARG A 40 0.57 -0.71 -6.52
CA ARG A 40 1.89 -0.93 -7.10
C ARG A 40 3.00 -0.53 -6.13
N ARG A 41 2.94 0.66 -5.54
CA ARG A 41 3.90 1.15 -4.53
C ARG A 41 3.96 0.25 -3.32
N THR A 42 2.80 -0.11 -2.79
CA THR A 42 2.69 -1.02 -1.64
C THR A 42 3.39 -2.34 -1.93
N LEU A 43 3.16 -2.95 -3.10
CA LEU A 43 3.80 -4.21 -3.48
C LEU A 43 5.31 -4.07 -3.68
N PHE A 44 5.77 -3.00 -4.35
CA PHE A 44 7.20 -2.79 -4.59
C PHE A 44 7.96 -2.48 -3.32
N GLU A 45 7.48 -1.54 -2.50
CA GLU A 45 8.17 -1.17 -1.27
C GLU A 45 8.22 -2.31 -0.27
N TRP A 46 7.22 -3.18 -0.29
CA TRP A 46 7.19 -4.36 0.56
C TRP A 46 8.14 -5.46 0.10
N ILE A 47 8.44 -5.53 -1.21
CA ILE A 47 9.50 -6.39 -1.74
C ILE A 47 10.89 -5.85 -1.36
N GLU A 48 11.07 -4.53 -1.37
CA GLU A 48 12.36 -3.89 -1.08
C GLU A 48 12.63 -3.76 0.43
N ASN A 49 11.59 -3.63 1.26
CA ASN A 49 11.69 -3.39 2.70
C ASN A 49 10.95 -4.48 3.52
N PRO A 50 11.60 -5.61 3.84
CA PRO A 50 11.04 -6.69 4.67
C PRO A 50 10.50 -6.24 6.03
N GLU A 51 11.00 -5.13 6.57
CA GLU A 51 10.54 -4.57 7.85
C GLU A 51 9.08 -4.12 7.83
N LEU A 52 8.51 -3.89 6.64
CA LEU A 52 7.08 -3.66 6.50
C LEU A 52 6.24 -4.90 6.90
N LEU A 53 6.84 -6.09 6.98
CA LEU A 53 6.19 -7.29 7.54
C LEU A 53 6.03 -7.23 9.06
N ALA A 54 6.72 -6.31 9.74
CA ALA A 54 6.65 -6.17 11.19
C ALA A 54 5.57 -5.17 11.64
N LEU A 55 4.92 -4.49 10.69
CA LEU A 55 3.89 -3.50 11.01
C LEU A 55 2.69 -4.18 11.67
N ASP A 56 2.21 -3.55 12.74
CA ASP A 56 0.89 -3.86 13.28
C ASP A 56 -0.23 -3.25 12.43
N SER A 57 -1.48 -3.55 12.78
CA SER A 57 -2.65 -3.07 12.03
C SER A 57 -2.77 -1.55 11.99
N GLU A 58 -2.41 -0.86 13.08
CA GLU A 58 -2.49 0.61 13.12
C GLU A 58 -1.39 1.22 12.25
N GLU A 59 -0.19 0.63 12.27
CA GLU A 59 0.94 1.05 11.44
C GLU A 59 0.68 0.79 9.94
N MET A 60 0.09 -0.36 9.59
CA MET A 60 -0.32 -0.67 8.21
C MET A 60 -1.39 0.31 7.72
N GLN A 61 -2.36 0.65 8.57
CA GLN A 61 -3.38 1.63 8.25
C GLN A 61 -2.75 2.99 7.94
N VAL A 62 -1.88 3.50 8.83
CA VAL A 62 -1.21 4.79 8.64
C VAL A 62 -0.39 4.78 7.35
N TYR A 63 0.37 3.71 7.11
CA TYR A 63 1.15 3.55 5.90
C TYR A 63 0.30 3.70 4.63
N ILE A 64 -0.84 3.01 4.55
CA ILE A 64 -1.72 3.08 3.37
C ILE A 64 -2.37 4.45 3.22
N MET A 65 -2.77 5.09 4.32
CA MET A 65 -3.31 6.46 4.27
C MET A 65 -2.28 7.46 3.74
N ASP A 66 -1.00 7.32 4.11
CA ASP A 66 0.08 8.14 3.59
C ASP A 66 0.30 7.89 2.08
N GLN A 67 0.32 6.62 1.65
CA GLN A 67 0.46 6.30 0.21
C GLN A 67 -0.68 6.87 -0.65
N LEU A 68 -1.92 6.81 -0.16
CA LEU A 68 -3.07 7.44 -0.83
C LEU A 68 -2.90 8.97 -0.90
N ALA A 69 -2.48 9.60 0.19
CA ALA A 69 -2.27 11.05 0.23
C ALA A 69 -1.15 11.50 -0.73
N ASP A 70 -0.07 10.72 -0.84
CA ASP A 70 1.05 11.00 -1.74
C ASP A 70 0.63 10.90 -3.21
N VAL A 71 -0.09 9.85 -3.59
CA VAL A 71 -0.56 9.68 -4.97
C VAL A 71 -1.56 10.76 -5.36
N ARG A 72 -2.49 11.12 -4.47
CA ARG A 72 -3.44 12.22 -4.70
C ARG A 72 -2.73 13.56 -4.92
N GLN A 73 -1.65 13.82 -4.17
CA GLN A 73 -0.86 15.04 -4.32
C GLN A 73 -0.11 15.10 -5.65
N GLN A 74 0.37 13.96 -6.15
CA GLN A 74 1.10 13.92 -7.43
C GLN A 74 0.23 14.34 -8.61
N ASP A 75 -1.02 13.88 -8.69
CA ASP A 75 -1.93 14.31 -9.75
C ASP A 75 -2.22 15.82 -9.69
N VAL A 76 -2.32 16.38 -8.48
CA VAL A 76 -2.51 17.84 -8.30
C VAL A 76 -1.29 18.63 -8.79
N GLU A 77 -0.07 18.12 -8.56
CA GLU A 77 1.16 18.76 -9.04
C GLU A 77 1.39 18.58 -10.55
N GLU A 78 0.85 17.54 -11.18
CA GLU A 78 0.93 17.35 -12.64
C GLU A 78 -0.06 18.22 -13.43
N ASP A 79 -1.15 18.68 -12.80
CA ASP A 79 -2.18 19.53 -13.40
C ASP A 79 -1.92 21.06 -13.26
N ASP A 80 -0.86 21.50 -12.55
CA ASP A 80 -0.45 22.90 -12.30
C ASP A 80 0.75 23.37 -13.18
#